data_AF-A0A0S8BQM7-F1
#
_entry.id   AF-A0A0S8BQM7-F1
#
_cell.length_a   1.000
_cell.length_b   1.000
_cell.length_c   1.000
_cell.angle_alpha   90.00
_cell.angle_beta   90.00
_cell.angle_gamma   90.00
#
_symmetry.space_group_name_H-M   'P 1'
#
loop_
_entity.id
_entity.type
_entity.pdbx_description
1 polymer ?
#
loop_
_entity_poly.entity_id
_entity_poly.type
_entity_poly.pdbx_seq_one_letter_code
_entity_poly.pdbx_strand_id
1 'polypeptide(L)'
;MDLLKSFGPLLGQVAPTLATALGGPMAGLAVKTLSNVLLGHEEGTEEDLSKALGSATPEQLADIKKIDADFKTRMKELDIDLERISAADRDSARKMQMETRDWVPKVLALAITIGFFGILVWMLINGMPHTGTEALLMMLGALGTAWTGVVNFYYGSSAGSKAKTDALTAKETGK
;
A
#
# COMPACT_ATOMS: atom_id res chain seq x y z
N MET A 1 -23.19 15.92 -8.37
CA MET A 1 -23.47 16.01 -6.90
C MET A 1 -24.94 15.80 -6.53
N ASP A 2 -25.87 15.71 -7.49
CA ASP A 2 -27.30 15.47 -7.20
C ASP A 2 -27.64 13.99 -7.04
N LEU A 3 -26.91 13.11 -7.73
CA LEU A 3 -27.10 11.66 -7.69
C LEU A 3 -26.91 11.06 -6.28
N LEU A 4 -25.85 11.50 -5.58
CA LEU A 4 -25.57 11.09 -4.19
C LEU A 4 -26.55 11.68 -3.17
N LYS A 5 -27.10 12.86 -3.42
CA LYS A 5 -28.11 13.47 -2.55
C LYS A 5 -29.44 12.73 -2.65
N SER A 6 -29.82 12.30 -3.85
CA SER A 6 -31.09 11.61 -4.09
C SER A 6 -31.04 10.11 -3.81
N PHE A 7 -29.92 9.44 -4.12
CA PHE A 7 -29.81 7.98 -4.05
C PHE A 7 -28.70 7.47 -3.12
N GLY A 8 -28.00 8.35 -2.41
CA GLY A 8 -26.94 7.98 -1.46
C GLY A 8 -27.34 6.93 -0.42
N PRO A 9 -28.53 7.00 0.21
CA PRO A 9 -28.96 5.98 1.16
C PRO A 9 -29.18 4.60 0.51
N LEU A 10 -29.78 4.57 -0.68
CA LEU A 10 -30.05 3.34 -1.44
C LEU A 10 -28.75 2.70 -1.92
N LEU A 11 -27.86 3.49 -2.52
CA LEU A 11 -26.54 3.04 -2.94
C LEU A 11 -25.68 2.66 -1.73
N GLY A 12 -25.78 3.36 -0.61
CA GLY A 12 -25.09 2.99 0.63
C GLY A 12 -25.49 1.61 1.17
N GLN A 13 -26.73 1.17 0.92
CA GLN A 13 -27.22 -0.13 1.35
C GLN A 13 -26.95 -1.26 0.34
N VAL A 14 -27.07 -0.96 -0.96
CA VAL A 14 -26.99 -1.96 -2.04
C VAL A 14 -25.58 -2.07 -2.63
N ALA A 15 -24.86 -0.95 -2.73
CA ALA A 15 -23.55 -0.82 -3.35
C ALA A 15 -22.66 0.22 -2.63
N PRO A 16 -22.24 -0.08 -1.39
CA PRO A 16 -21.53 0.87 -0.53
C PRO A 16 -20.18 1.31 -1.09
N THR A 17 -19.50 0.45 -1.85
CA THR A 17 -18.19 0.76 -2.44
C THR A 17 -18.34 1.79 -3.55
N LEU A 18 -19.33 1.61 -4.43
CA LEU A 18 -19.69 2.56 -5.48
C LEU A 18 -20.22 3.87 -4.89
N ALA A 19 -21.04 3.82 -3.83
CA ALA A 19 -21.51 5.02 -3.14
C ALA A 19 -20.34 5.87 -2.59
N THR A 20 -19.36 5.21 -1.98
CA THR A 20 -18.15 5.86 -1.47
C THR A 20 -17.30 6.42 -2.61
N ALA A 21 -17.14 5.66 -3.70
CA ALA A 21 -16.38 6.09 -4.87
C ALA A 21 -17.03 7.30 -5.57
N LEU A 22 -18.37 7.34 -5.69
CA LEU A 22 -19.13 8.48 -6.21
C LEU A 22 -18.91 9.78 -5.43
N GLY A 23 -18.62 9.68 -4.13
CA GLY A 23 -18.36 10.83 -3.26
C GLY A 23 -16.89 11.19 -3.13
N GLY A 24 -16.01 10.40 -3.77
CA GLY A 24 -14.57 10.49 -3.62
C GLY A 24 -13.85 10.79 -4.94
N PRO A 25 -12.51 10.69 -4.95
CA PRO A 25 -11.69 10.97 -6.14
C PRO A 25 -11.97 10.01 -7.31
N MET A 26 -12.60 8.87 -7.05
CA MET A 26 -12.96 7.87 -8.05
C MET A 26 -14.38 8.04 -8.62
N ALA A 27 -15.02 9.20 -8.41
CA ALA A 27 -16.41 9.42 -8.80
C ALA A 27 -16.65 9.17 -10.30
N GLY A 28 -15.74 9.61 -11.17
CA GLY A 28 -15.85 9.39 -12.61
C GLY A 28 -15.87 7.91 -13.01
N LEU A 29 -15.10 7.05 -12.32
CA LEU A 29 -15.08 5.61 -12.58
C LEU A 29 -16.36 4.93 -12.05
N ALA A 30 -16.86 5.38 -10.90
CA ALA A 30 -18.09 4.86 -10.33
C ALA A 30 -19.32 5.22 -11.20
N VAL A 31 -19.37 6.44 -11.74
CA VAL A 31 -20.41 6.87 -12.70
C VAL A 31 -20.38 6.00 -13.96
N LYS A 32 -19.21 5.76 -14.55
CA LYS A 32 -19.07 4.88 -15.73
C LYS A 32 -19.54 3.45 -15.45
N THR A 33 -19.15 2.91 -14.29
CA THR A 33 -19.51 1.54 -13.88
C THR A 33 -21.02 1.41 -13.71
N LEU A 34 -21.66 2.38 -13.03
CA LEU A 34 -23.11 2.41 -12.88
C LEU A 34 -23.83 2.63 -14.21
N SER A 35 -23.28 3.47 -15.10
CA SER A 35 -23.87 3.74 -16.41
C SER A 35 -23.87 2.49 -17.27
N ASN A 36 -22.79 1.71 -17.23
CA ASN A 36 -22.72 0.48 -18.01
C ASN A 36 -23.80 -0.53 -17.55
N VAL A 37 -24.02 -0.65 -16.23
CA VAL A 37 -25.01 -1.59 -15.69
C VAL A 37 -26.45 -1.11 -15.89
N LEU A 38 -26.71 0.19 -15.74
CA LEU A 38 -28.06 0.73 -15.80
C LEU A 38 -28.52 1.12 -17.21
N LEU A 39 -27.59 1.60 -18.04
CA LEU A 39 -27.88 2.16 -19.37
C LEU A 39 -27.23 1.36 -20.51
N GLY A 40 -26.36 0.39 -20.20
CA GLY A 40 -25.67 -0.43 -21.22
C GLY A 40 -24.52 0.27 -21.93
N HIS A 41 -24.13 1.47 -21.49
CA HIS A 41 -23.02 2.23 -22.04
C HIS A 41 -22.31 3.06 -20.97
N GLU A 42 -21.05 3.43 -21.19
CA GLU A 42 -20.22 4.10 -20.16
C GLU A 42 -20.44 5.63 -20.09
N GLU A 43 -21.10 6.25 -21.07
CA GLU A 43 -21.21 7.71 -21.23
C GLU A 43 -22.52 8.32 -20.69
N GLY A 44 -23.21 7.64 -19.78
CA GLY A 44 -24.44 8.18 -19.18
C GLY A 44 -24.14 9.37 -18.29
N THR A 45 -25.00 10.40 -18.37
CA THR A 45 -24.89 11.58 -17.52
C THR A 45 -25.38 11.29 -16.10
N GLU A 46 -25.02 12.15 -15.13
CA GLU A 46 -25.57 12.04 -13.76
C GLU A 46 -27.11 12.09 -13.74
N GLU A 47 -27.71 12.84 -14.65
CA GLU A 47 -29.17 12.95 -14.77
C GLU A 47 -29.79 11.65 -15.30
N ASP A 48 -29.19 11.01 -16.30
CA ASP A 48 -29.69 9.75 -16.85
C ASP A 48 -29.62 8.62 -15.82
N LEU A 49 -28.53 8.57 -15.07
CA LEU A 49 -28.35 7.64 -13.96
C LEU A 49 -29.37 7.87 -12.84
N SER A 50 -29.69 9.13 -12.52
CA SER A 50 -30.69 9.44 -11.50
C SER A 50 -32.09 8.95 -11.91
N LYS A 51 -32.46 9.06 -13.19
CA LYS A 51 -33.72 8.54 -13.74
C LYS A 51 -33.75 7.03 -13.75
N ALA A 52 -32.65 6.39 -14.15
CA ALA A 52 -32.53 4.94 -14.17
C ALA A 52 -32.57 4.34 -12.75
N LEU A 53 -31.94 4.99 -11.76
CA LEU A 53 -32.01 4.59 -10.36
C LEU A 53 -33.40 4.80 -9.76
N GLY A 54 -34.11 5.86 -10.15
CA GLY A 54 -35.47 6.14 -9.70
C GLY A 54 -36.52 5.14 -10.20
N SER A 55 -36.22 4.42 -11.28
CA SER A 55 -37.08 3.39 -11.88
C SER A 55 -36.43 2.00 -11.88
N ALA A 56 -35.37 1.82 -11.08
CA ALA A 56 -34.60 0.59 -11.07
C ALA A 56 -35.46 -0.60 -10.62
N THR A 57 -35.43 -1.66 -11.42
CA THR A 57 -36.06 -2.94 -11.11
C THR A 57 -35.28 -3.69 -10.01
N PRO A 58 -35.91 -4.61 -9.26
CA PRO A 58 -35.22 -5.46 -8.29
C PRO A 58 -34.03 -6.22 -8.90
N GLU A 59 -34.14 -6.64 -10.15
CA GLU A 59 -33.08 -7.29 -10.92
C GLU A 59 -31.89 -6.35 -11.14
N GLN A 60 -32.14 -5.11 -11.56
CA GLN A 60 -31.09 -4.10 -11.72
C GLN A 60 -30.41 -3.74 -10.40
N LEU A 61 -31.15 -3.72 -9.28
CA LEU A 61 -30.56 -3.53 -7.95
C LEU A 61 -29.67 -4.71 -7.54
N ALA A 62 -30.07 -5.94 -7.88
CA ALA A 62 -29.24 -7.12 -7.66
C ALA A 62 -27.96 -7.08 -8.50
N ASP A 63 -28.03 -6.60 -9.73
CA ASP A 63 -26.86 -6.44 -10.61
C ASP A 63 -25.95 -5.30 -10.14
N ILE A 64 -26.51 -4.18 -9.65
CA ILE A 64 -25.75 -3.12 -8.96
C ILE A 64 -24.99 -3.69 -7.75
N LYS A 65 -25.60 -4.58 -6.98
CA LYS A 65 -24.94 -5.22 -5.84
C LYS A 65 -23.79 -6.15 -6.27
N LYS A 66 -23.97 -6.92 -7.35
CA LYS A 66 -22.90 -7.77 -7.89
C LYS A 66 -21.73 -6.94 -8.40
N ILE A 67 -22.00 -5.90 -9.19
CA ILE A 67 -20.94 -5.05 -9.72
C ILE A 67 -20.22 -4.27 -8.62
N ASP A 68 -20.86 -3.96 -7.48
CA ASP A 68 -20.17 -3.38 -6.32
C ASP A 68 -19.08 -4.31 -5.77
N ALA A 69 -19.35 -5.63 -5.72
CA ALA A 69 -18.38 -6.62 -5.29
C ALA A 69 -17.20 -6.74 -6.26
N ASP A 70 -17.48 -6.71 -7.57
CA ASP A 70 -16.44 -6.72 -8.61
C ASP A 70 -15.63 -5.42 -8.60
N PHE A 71 -16.29 -4.28 -8.44
CA PHE A 71 -15.67 -2.98 -8.32
C PHE A 71 -14.74 -2.94 -7.11
N LYS A 72 -15.17 -3.46 -5.95
CA LYS A 72 -14.34 -3.60 -4.76
C LYS A 72 -13.12 -4.47 -4.98
N THR A 73 -13.26 -5.55 -5.74
CA THR A 73 -12.14 -6.45 -6.08
C THR A 73 -11.15 -5.73 -6.99
N ARG A 74 -11.64 -5.07 -8.04
CA ARG A 74 -10.81 -4.27 -8.95
C ARG A 74 -10.08 -3.13 -8.24
N MET A 75 -10.74 -2.45 -7.29
CA MET A 75 -10.09 -1.42 -6.47
C MET A 75 -8.92 -1.99 -5.65
N LYS A 76 -9.10 -3.17 -5.04
CA LYS A 76 -8.01 -3.84 -4.32
C LYS A 76 -6.88 -4.30 -5.26
N GLU A 77 -7.20 -4.78 -6.45
CA GLU A 77 -6.20 -5.15 -7.45
C GLU A 77 -5.35 -3.95 -7.87
N LEU A 78 -5.99 -2.81 -8.15
CA LEU A 78 -5.30 -1.55 -8.48
C LEU A 78 -4.37 -1.09 -7.34
N ASP A 79 -4.81 -1.19 -6.09
CA ASP A 79 -3.96 -0.88 -4.93
C ASP A 79 -2.75 -1.82 -4.83
N ILE A 80 -2.95 -3.12 -5.05
CA ILE A 80 -1.88 -4.13 -5.06
C ILE A 80 -0.90 -3.85 -6.21
N ASP A 81 -1.38 -3.47 -7.38
CA ASP A 81 -0.55 -3.13 -8.52
C ASP A 81 0.27 -1.86 -8.29
N LEU A 82 -0.32 -0.83 -7.69
CA LEU A 82 0.44 0.37 -7.29
C LEU A 82 1.54 0.03 -6.28
N GLU A 83 1.25 -0.82 -5.30
CA GLU A 83 2.25 -1.30 -4.35
C GLU A 83 3.34 -2.12 -5.04
N ARG A 84 2.97 -2.98 -5.99
CA ARG A 84 3.90 -3.79 -6.79
C ARG A 84 4.81 -2.92 -7.65
N ILE A 85 4.27 -1.88 -8.28
CA ILE A 85 5.03 -0.90 -9.07
C ILE A 85 6.01 -0.15 -8.16
N SER A 86 5.56 0.33 -7.00
CA SER A 86 6.42 0.98 -5.99
C SER A 86 7.53 0.04 -5.47
N ALA A 87 7.20 -1.22 -5.21
CA ALA A 87 8.17 -2.23 -4.80
C ALA A 87 9.19 -2.53 -5.92
N ALA A 88 8.74 -2.62 -7.17
CA ALA A 88 9.60 -2.82 -8.33
C ALA A 88 10.52 -1.63 -8.58
N ASP A 89 10.05 -0.40 -8.36
CA ASP A 89 10.88 0.81 -8.46
C ASP A 89 12.00 0.81 -7.40
N ARG A 90 11.68 0.42 -6.16
CA ARG A 90 12.70 0.22 -5.10
C ARG A 90 13.68 -0.89 -5.43
N ASP A 91 13.21 -2.01 -5.99
CA ASP A 91 14.05 -3.12 -6.42
C ASP A 91 14.96 -2.71 -7.59
N SER A 92 14.44 -1.97 -8.56
CA SER A 92 15.18 -1.38 -9.67
C SER A 92 16.26 -0.42 -9.17
N ALA A 93 15.92 0.48 -8.24
CA ALA A 93 16.89 1.37 -7.61
C ALA A 93 18.01 0.60 -6.89
N ARG A 94 17.68 -0.51 -6.21
CA ARG A 94 18.67 -1.40 -5.57
C ARG A 94 19.52 -2.15 -6.60
N LYS A 95 18.92 -2.65 -7.67
CA LYS A 95 19.63 -3.32 -8.77
C LYS A 95 20.57 -2.37 -9.50
N MET A 96 20.14 -1.15 -9.79
CA MET A 96 20.99 -0.08 -10.30
C MET A 96 22.19 0.18 -9.38
N GLN A 97 22.00 0.25 -8.06
CA GLN A 97 23.12 0.40 -7.11
C GLN A 97 24.07 -0.81 -7.11
N MET A 98 23.55 -2.03 -7.26
CA MET A 98 24.35 -3.25 -7.35
C MET A 98 25.12 -3.35 -8.68
N GLU A 99 24.49 -2.96 -9.79
CA GLU A 99 25.03 -3.01 -11.16
C GLU A 99 26.09 -1.91 -11.39
N THR A 100 25.90 -0.74 -10.78
CA THR A 100 26.87 0.38 -10.81
C THR A 100 28.12 0.09 -9.95
N ARG A 101 28.20 -1.07 -9.27
CA ARG A 101 29.28 -1.43 -8.33
C ARG A 101 29.53 -0.34 -7.28
N ASP A 102 28.46 0.31 -6.82
CA ASP A 102 28.62 1.37 -5.83
C ASP A 102 29.05 0.74 -4.50
N TRP A 103 30.34 0.87 -4.20
CA TRP A 103 30.96 0.43 -2.95
C TRP A 103 30.54 1.23 -1.72
N VAL A 104 29.92 2.41 -1.94
CA VAL A 104 29.57 3.35 -0.88
C VAL A 104 28.63 2.73 0.18
N PRO A 105 27.53 2.03 -0.17
CA PRO A 105 26.65 1.42 0.83
C PRO A 105 27.32 0.28 1.61
N LYS A 106 28.27 -0.45 1.00
CA LYS A 106 29.01 -1.52 1.67
C LYS A 106 30.00 -0.95 2.68
N VAL A 107 30.75 0.08 2.29
CA VAL A 107 31.70 0.78 3.15
C VAL A 107 30.97 1.46 4.31
N LEU A 108 29.85 2.12 4.04
CA LEU A 108 29.04 2.79 5.06
C LEU A 108 28.44 1.79 6.06
N ALA A 109 27.91 0.67 5.58
CA ALA A 109 27.38 -0.39 6.43
C ALA A 109 28.45 -1.01 7.34
N LEU A 110 29.65 -1.24 6.79
CA LEU A 110 30.79 -1.74 7.54
C LEU A 110 31.24 -0.71 8.59
N ALA A 111 31.34 0.57 8.22
CA ALA A 111 31.74 1.65 9.13
C ALA A 111 30.75 1.82 10.29
N ILE A 112 29.43 1.81 10.02
CA ILE A 112 28.40 1.90 11.06
C ILE A 112 28.44 0.67 11.96
N THR A 113 28.59 -0.53 11.40
CA THR A 113 28.65 -1.78 12.18
C THR A 113 29.87 -1.83 13.08
N ILE A 114 31.06 -1.51 12.55
CA ILE A 114 32.30 -1.45 13.33
C ILE A 114 32.22 -0.35 14.38
N GLY A 115 31.69 0.83 14.05
CA GLY A 115 31.51 1.92 15.01
C GLY A 115 30.57 1.55 16.15
N PHE A 116 29.43 0.94 15.84
CA PHE A 116 28.44 0.53 16.85
C PHE A 116 28.98 -0.55 17.78
N PHE A 117 29.48 -1.66 17.25
CA PHE A 117 30.04 -2.74 18.07
C PHE A 117 31.35 -2.35 18.75
N GLY A 118 32.16 -1.50 18.12
CA GLY A 118 33.40 -0.98 18.70
C GLY A 118 33.15 -0.15 19.96
N ILE A 119 32.15 0.74 19.92
CA ILE A 119 31.76 1.53 21.10
C ILE A 119 31.19 0.61 22.20
N LEU A 120 30.35 -0.37 21.85
CA LEU A 120 29.79 -1.32 22.82
C LEU A 120 30.88 -2.16 23.50
N VAL A 121 31.83 -2.70 22.74
CA VAL A 121 32.96 -3.48 23.30
C VAL A 121 33.85 -2.59 24.15
N TRP A 122 34.13 -1.35 23.71
CA TRP A 122 34.92 -0.40 24.49
C TRP A 122 34.26 -0.06 25.83
N MET A 123 32.94 0.16 25.84
CA MET A 123 32.16 0.39 27.08
C MET A 123 32.12 -0.84 27.99
N LEU A 124 32.08 -2.05 27.42
CA LEU A 124 32.09 -3.29 28.20
C LEU A 124 33.42 -3.48 28.95
N ILE A 125 34.53 -3.08 28.32
CA ILE A 125 35.88 -3.23 28.90
C ILE A 125 36.22 -2.07 29.85
N ASN A 126 35.91 -0.82 29.49
CA ASN A 126 36.36 0.37 30.22
C ASN A 126 35.27 0.99 31.13
N GLY A 127 34.04 0.47 31.08
CA GLY A 127 32.91 1.04 31.82
C GLY A 127 32.33 2.30 31.19
N MET A 128 31.25 2.84 31.79
CA MET A 128 30.64 4.09 31.34
C MET A 128 31.46 5.31 31.82
N PRO A 129 31.67 6.32 30.96
CA PRO A 129 32.29 7.57 31.39
C PRO A 129 31.43 8.25 32.46
N HIS A 130 32.08 8.76 33.52
CA HIS A 130 31.40 9.43 34.65
C HIS A 130 30.88 10.84 34.30
N THR A 131 31.27 11.39 33.16
CA THR A 131 30.84 12.70 32.66
C THR A 131 30.33 12.53 31.24
N GLY A 132 29.15 13.06 30.93
CA GLY A 132 28.55 12.97 29.59
C GLY A 132 27.90 11.62 29.27
N THR A 133 27.61 10.78 30.27
CA THR A 133 26.95 9.47 30.11
C THR A 133 25.62 9.57 29.36
N GLU A 134 24.80 10.57 29.66
CA GLU A 134 23.51 10.79 29.00
C GLU A 134 23.66 11.09 27.50
N ALA A 135 24.62 11.95 27.15
CA ALA A 135 24.93 12.27 25.76
C ALA A 135 25.43 11.03 25.00
N LEU A 136 26.30 10.24 25.64
CA LEU A 136 26.80 8.98 25.08
C LEU A 136 25.66 7.97 24.84
N LEU A 137 24.75 7.80 25.79
CA LEU A 137 23.59 6.90 25.65
C LEU A 137 22.62 7.37 24.55
N MET A 138 22.39 8.68 24.42
CA MET A 138 21.58 9.25 23.35
C MET A 138 22.21 9.00 21.96
N MET A 139 23.51 9.24 21.84
CA MET A 139 24.26 8.97 20.61
C MET A 139 24.28 7.47 20.27
N LEU A 140 24.39 6.60 21.28
CA LEU A 140 24.32 5.14 21.11
C LEU A 140 22.95 4.69 20.62
N GLY A 141 21.86 5.29 21.14
CA GLY A 141 20.49 5.03 20.68
C GLY A 141 20.27 5.45 19.22
N ALA A 142 20.76 6.63 18.83
CA ALA A 142 20.73 7.08 17.44
C ALA A 142 21.54 6.14 16.52
N LEU A 143 22.72 5.70 16.97
CA LEU A 143 23.57 4.77 16.23
C LEU A 143 22.92 3.38 16.08
N GLY A 144 22.23 2.89 17.12
CA GLY A 144 21.44 1.65 17.05
C GLY A 144 20.29 1.73 16.05
N THR A 145 19.65 2.89 15.93
CA THR A 145 18.61 3.16 14.91
C THR A 145 19.22 3.14 13.50
N ALA A 146 20.37 3.77 13.30
CA ALA A 146 21.11 3.72 12.03
C ALA A 146 21.51 2.28 11.65
N TRP A 147 21.98 1.49 12.62
CA TRP A 147 22.30 0.07 12.42
C TRP A 147 21.06 -0.75 12.02
N THR A 148 19.91 -0.52 12.66
CA THR A 148 18.64 -1.14 12.26
C THR A 148 18.25 -0.78 10.81
N GLY A 149 18.49 0.48 10.40
CA GLY A 149 18.34 0.91 9.02
C GLY A 149 19.23 0.14 8.04
N VAL A 150 20.49 -0.13 8.40
CA VAL A 150 21.42 -0.97 7.62
C VAL A 150 20.88 -2.40 7.51
N VAL A 151 20.44 -3.01 8.62
CA VAL A 151 19.87 -4.37 8.59
C VAL A 151 18.64 -4.44 7.69
N ASN A 152 17.74 -3.45 7.77
CA ASN A 152 16.56 -3.37 6.91
C ASN A 152 16.90 -3.16 5.43
N PHE A 153 17.96 -2.41 5.13
CA PHE A 153 18.42 -2.23 3.75
C PHE A 153 18.88 -3.56 3.14
N TYR A 154 19.68 -4.36 3.87
CA TYR A 154 20.22 -5.62 3.36
C TYR A 154 19.26 -6.82 3.46
N TYR A 155 18.44 -6.90 4.52
CA TYR A 155 17.62 -8.08 4.83
C TYR A 155 16.11 -7.82 4.82
N GLY A 156 15.66 -6.57 4.73
CA GLY A 156 14.25 -6.21 4.89
C GLY A 156 13.32 -6.63 3.75
N SER A 157 13.80 -6.76 2.50
CA SER A 157 12.94 -7.21 1.38
C SER A 157 12.86 -8.73 1.23
N SER A 158 13.83 -9.46 1.79
CA SER A 158 13.95 -10.91 1.66
C SER A 158 12.83 -11.64 2.41
N ALA A 159 12.49 -11.16 3.62
CA ALA A 159 11.42 -11.74 4.43
C ALA A 159 10.02 -11.40 3.90
N GLY A 160 9.80 -10.15 3.47
CA GLY A 160 8.51 -9.71 2.91
C GLY A 160 8.19 -10.37 1.57
N SER A 161 9.19 -10.56 0.70
CA SER A 161 8.98 -11.21 -0.61
C SER A 161 8.69 -12.70 -0.47
N LYS A 162 9.35 -13.38 0.48
CA LYS A 162 9.11 -14.81 0.77
C LYS A 162 7.70 -15.02 1.35
N ALA A 163 7.31 -14.23 2.35
CA ALA A 163 5.97 -14.28 2.92
C ALA A 163 4.86 -13.97 1.89
N LYS A 164 5.10 -13.03 0.95
CA LYS A 164 4.15 -12.69 -0.11
C LYS A 164 4.07 -13.79 -1.18
N THR A 165 5.19 -14.41 -1.54
CA THR A 165 5.22 -15.56 -2.47
C THR A 165 4.55 -16.78 -1.88
N ASP A 166 4.79 -17.06 -0.59
CA ASP A 166 4.16 -18.17 0.12
C ASP A 166 2.64 -17.95 0.25
N ALA A 167 2.19 -16.72 0.51
CA ALA A 167 0.76 -16.37 0.58
C ALA A 167 0.05 -16.45 -0.79
N LEU A 168 0.74 -16.14 -1.89
CA LEU A 168 0.21 -16.27 -3.24
C LEU A 168 0.15 -17.74 -3.68
N THR A 169 1.20 -18.52 -3.41
CA THR A 169 1.25 -19.96 -3.72
C THR A 169 0.20 -20.73 -2.92
N ALA A 170 0.00 -20.39 -1.63
CA ALA A 170 -1.03 -20.99 -0.79
C ALA A 170 -2.46 -20.73 -1.30
N LYS A 171 -2.71 -19.57 -1.94
CA LYS A 171 -3.99 -19.27 -2.59
C LYS A 171 -4.21 -20.06 -3.88
N GLU A 172 -3.15 -20.39 -4.61
CA GLU A 172 -3.24 -21.17 -5.86
C GLU A 172 -3.40 -22.69 -5.61
N THR A 173 -2.88 -23.20 -4.49
CA THR A 173 -3.00 -24.63 -4.12
C THR A 173 -4.24 -24.97 -3.28
N GLY A 174 -5.07 -23.98 -2.93
CA GLY A 174 -6.30 -24.18 -2.15
C GLY A 174 -7.48 -24.67 -3.00
N LYS A 175 -7.54 -25.99 -3.22
CA LYS A 175 -8.81 -26.72 -3.31
C LYS A 175 -9.41 -26.92 -1.93
#